data_AF-A0A8S3Z3V8-F1
#
_entry.id   AF-A0A8S3Z3V8-F1
#
_cell.length_a   1.000
_cell.length_b   1.000
_cell.length_c   1.000
_cell.angle_alpha   90.00
_cell.angle_beta   90.00
_cell.angle_gamma   90.00
#
_symmetry.space_group_name_H-M   'P 1'
#
loop_
_entity.id
_entity.type
_entity.pdbx_description
1 polymer ?
#
loop_
_entity_poly.entity_id
_entity_poly.type
_entity_poly.pdbx_seq_one_letter_code
_entity_poly.pdbx_strand_id
1 'polypeptide(L)' 'YNNDIVDWSKPMLGQVECLGDKYFDWTHQQVNRPLRLFASDFAEMITKADWWFIPITWLPIAIFYMYRSFSILCQSPEV' A
#
# COMPACT_ATOMS: atom_id res chain seq x y z
N TYR A 1 21.41 21.05 -12.34
CA TYR A 1 21.58 21.26 -10.89
C TYR A 1 20.94 20.05 -10.22
N ASN A 2 21.71 18.98 -9.99
CA ASN A 2 21.21 17.76 -9.37
C ASN A 2 21.22 17.94 -7.85
N ASN A 3 20.08 18.37 -7.31
CA ASN A 3 19.85 18.51 -5.86
C ASN A 3 19.27 17.22 -5.24
N ASP A 4 19.25 16.11 -5.98
CA ASP A 4 18.69 14.87 -5.47
C ASP A 4 19.68 14.24 -4.47
N ILE A 5 19.25 14.20 -3.20
CA ILE A 5 20.02 13.65 -2.06
C ILE A 5 20.14 12.11 -2.14
N VAL A 6 19.29 11.49 -2.97
CA VAL A 6 19.18 10.03 -3.16
C VAL A 6 19.18 9.67 -4.65
N ASP A 7 19.65 8.46 -4.94
CA ASP A 7 19.68 7.88 -6.27
C ASP A 7 18.37 7.11 -6.56
N TRP A 8 17.56 7.68 -7.45
CA TRP A 8 16.25 7.13 -7.83
C TRP A 8 16.33 5.86 -8.70
N SER A 9 17.51 5.51 -9.22
CA SER A 9 17.72 4.27 -9.98
C SER A 9 17.90 3.04 -9.08
N LYS A 10 18.14 3.26 -7.78
CA LYS A 10 18.44 2.22 -6.80
C LYS A 10 17.28 2.04 -5.81
N PRO A 11 17.18 0.87 -5.15
CA PRO A 11 16.19 0.64 -4.12
C PRO A 11 16.36 1.65 -2.97
N MET A 12 15.26 2.24 -2.52
CA MET A 12 15.28 3.32 -1.53
C MET A 12 15.56 2.85 -0.11
N LEU A 13 15.07 1.67 0.28
CA LEU A 13 15.10 1.25 1.68
C LEU A 13 16.51 1.30 2.28
N GLY A 14 17.53 0.84 1.53
CA GLY A 14 18.93 0.88 1.96
C GLY A 14 19.59 2.26 1.84
N GLN A 15 19.06 3.16 1.02
CA GLN A 15 19.59 4.52 0.90
C GLN A 15 19.09 5.42 2.02
N VAL A 16 17.81 5.25 2.39
CA VAL A 16 17.13 6.04 3.42
C VAL A 16 17.79 5.89 4.79
N GLU A 17 18.29 4.70 5.13
CA GLU A 17 19.05 4.47 6.38
C GLU A 17 20.30 5.35 6.47
N CYS A 18 20.98 5.59 5.34
CA CYS A 18 22.21 6.36 5.28
C CYS A 18 22.01 7.89 5.23
N LEU A 19 20.76 8.39 5.21
CA LEU A 19 20.49 9.83 5.06
C LEU A 19 20.77 10.66 6.31
N GLY A 20 20.68 10.06 7.50
CA GLY A 20 20.92 10.73 8.78
C GLY A 20 20.11 12.03 8.93
N ASP A 21 20.78 13.13 9.23
CA ASP A 21 20.17 14.44 9.46
C ASP A 21 19.37 14.97 8.25
N LYS A 22 19.69 14.52 7.03
CA LYS A 22 19.01 14.95 5.79
C LYS A 22 17.70 14.21 5.53
N TYR A 23 17.38 13.19 6.34
CA TYR A 23 16.16 12.40 6.20
C TYR A 23 14.91 13.27 6.31
N PHE A 24 14.85 14.13 7.33
CA PHE A 24 13.67 14.95 7.60
C PHE A 24 13.35 15.89 6.44
N ASP A 25 14.36 16.60 5.93
CA ASP A 25 14.20 17.52 4.80
C ASP A 25 13.84 16.77 3.51
N TRP A 26 14.43 15.59 3.29
CA TRP A 26 14.16 14.77 2.12
C TRP A 26 12.71 14.25 2.09
N THR A 27 12.17 13.77 3.22
CA THR A 27 10.80 13.22 3.27
C THR A 27 9.70 14.22 2.92
N HIS A 28 9.95 15.52 3.14
CA HIS A 28 8.99 16.59 2.84
C HIS A 28 9.09 17.11 1.39
N GLN A 29 10.07 16.66 0.61
CA GLN A 29 10.15 17.04 -0.78
C GLN A 29 9.02 16.37 -1.57
N GLN A 30 8.21 17.19 -2.24
CA GLN A 30 7.18 16.69 -3.14
C GLN A 30 7.83 16.12 -4.39
N VAL A 31 7.75 14.81 -4.51
CA VAL A 31 8.44 14.08 -5.55
C VAL A 31 7.48 13.11 -6.21
N ASN A 32 7.21 13.30 -7.50
CA ASN A 32 6.34 12.42 -8.27
C ASN A 32 7.15 11.73 -9.38
N ARG A 33 7.87 10.67 -9.00
CA ARG A 33 8.70 9.84 -9.90
C ARG A 33 8.57 8.37 -9.50
N PRO A 34 8.76 7.43 -10.45
CA PRO A 34 8.67 6.01 -10.17
C PRO A 34 9.65 5.62 -9.06
N LEU A 35 9.12 5.19 -7.92
CA LEU A 35 9.88 4.84 -6.74
C LEU A 35 9.99 3.32 -6.63
N ARG A 36 11.23 2.83 -6.48
CA ARG A 36 11.48 1.43 -6.11
C ARG A 36 11.93 1.36 -4.66
N LEU A 37 11.15 0.68 -3.83
CA LEU A 37 11.45 0.55 -2.40
C LEU A 37 12.44 -0.59 -2.15
N PHE A 38 12.20 -1.74 -2.78
CA PHE A 38 12.95 -2.98 -2.54
C PHE A 38 13.80 -3.39 -3.74
N ALA A 39 14.93 -4.04 -3.45
CA ALA A 39 15.74 -4.68 -4.49
C ALA A 39 15.02 -5.90 -5.07
N SER A 40 14.27 -6.64 -4.26
CA SER A 40 13.51 -7.83 -4.66
C SER A 40 12.19 -7.47 -5.33
N ASP A 41 11.92 -8.05 -6.50
CA ASP A 41 10.65 -7.85 -7.23
C ASP A 41 9.43 -8.38 -6.46
N PHE A 42 9.59 -9.46 -5.69
CA PHE A 42 8.50 -10.01 -4.88
C PHE A 42 8.10 -9.07 -3.74
N ALA A 43 9.09 -8.51 -3.04
CA ALA A 43 8.83 -7.55 -1.97
C ALA A 43 8.24 -6.25 -2.52
N GLU A 44 8.73 -5.79 -3.66
CA GLU A 44 8.23 -4.61 -4.37
C GLU A 44 6.76 -4.79 -4.79
N MET A 45 6.38 -5.98 -5.29
CA MET A 45 4.99 -6.29 -5.67
C MET A 45 4.03 -6.14 -4.49
N ILE A 46 4.42 -6.55 -3.28
CA ILE A 46 3.58 -6.44 -2.08
C ILE A 46 3.36 -4.98 -1.66
N THR A 47 4.32 -4.09 -1.95
CA THR A 47 4.17 -2.65 -1.64
C THR A 47 3.31 -1.87 -2.60
N LYS A 48 3.08 -2.39 -3.80
CA LYS A 48 2.26 -1.74 -4.83
C LYS A 48 0.80 -2.16 -4.65
N ALA A 49 0.10 -1.45 -3.77
CA ALA A 49 -1.33 -1.59 -3.59
C ALA A 49 -2.07 -0.66 -4.54
N ASP A 50 -2.47 -1.17 -5.70
CA ASP A 50 -3.33 -0.42 -6.61
C ASP A 50 -4.71 -0.17 -5.98
N TRP A 51 -5.33 0.95 -6.37
CA TRP A 51 -6.62 1.38 -5.81
C TRP A 51 -7.72 0.32 -5.91
N TRP A 52 -7.69 -0.52 -6.95
CA TRP A 52 -8.68 -1.58 -7.20
C TRP A 52 -8.49 -2.82 -6.30
N PHE A 53 -7.33 -2.97 -5.65
CA PHE A 53 -7.07 -4.09 -4.74
C PHE A 53 -8.00 -4.05 -3.52
N ILE A 54 -8.30 -2.84 -3.04
CA ILE A 54 -9.19 -2.60 -1.89
C ILE A 54 -10.62 -3.11 -2.18
N PRO A 55 -11.34 -2.65 -3.21
CA PRO A 55 -12.70 -3.12 -3.48
C PRO A 55 -12.75 -4.61 -3.83
N ILE A 56 -11.77 -5.15 -4.57
CA ILE A 56 -11.73 -6.58 -4.90
C ILE A 56 -11.62 -7.45 -3.64
N THR A 57 -10.86 -7.00 -2.65
CA THR A 57 -10.68 -7.76 -1.40
C THR A 57 -11.90 -7.60 -0.50
N TRP A 58 -12.38 -6.38 -0.28
CA TRP A 58 -13.39 -6.09 0.75
C TRP A 58 -14.83 -6.27 0.29
N LEU A 59 -15.17 -6.05 -0.98
CA LEU A 59 -16.56 -6.19 -1.46
C LEU A 59 -17.09 -7.63 -1.37
N PRO A 60 -16.37 -8.69 -1.81
CA PRO A 60 -16.85 -10.06 -1.68
C PRO A 60 -17.04 -10.48 -0.21
N ILE A 61 -16.14 -10.03 0.67
CA ILE A 61 -16.23 -10.27 2.11
C ILE A 61 -17.50 -9.62 2.67
N ALA A 62 -17.73 -8.34 2.34
CA ALA A 62 -18.93 -7.62 2.78
C ALA A 62 -20.21 -8.29 2.28
N ILE A 63 -20.27 -8.63 0.98
CA ILE A 63 -21.43 -9.31 0.37
C ILE A 63 -21.68 -10.66 1.04
N PHE A 64 -20.62 -11.44 1.29
CA PHE A 64 -20.75 -12.73 1.97
C PHE A 64 -21.37 -12.58 3.35
N TYR A 65 -20.88 -11.65 4.17
CA TYR A 65 -21.44 -11.41 5.50
C TYR A 65 -22.86 -10.83 5.46
N MET A 66 -23.17 -9.96 4.49
CA MET A 66 -24.53 -9.46 4.28
C MET A 66 -25.48 -10.60 3.93
N TYR A 67 -25.11 -11.47 2.98
CA TYR A 67 -25.91 -12.62 2.59
C TYR A 67 -26.13 -13.59 3.75
N ARG A 68 -25.08 -13.91 4.50
CA ARG A 68 -25.16 -14.77 5.68
C ARG A 68 -26.13 -14.19 6.71
N SER A 69 -26.01 -12.90 7.02
CA SER A 69 -26.90 -12.23 7.98
C SER A 69 -28.35 -12.26 7.52
N PHE A 70 -28.60 -11.96 6.23
CA PHE A 70 -29.93 -12.02 5.64
C PHE A 70 -30.54 -13.43 5.71
N SER A 71 -29.75 -14.46 5.37
CA SER A 71 -30.21 -15.86 5.41
C SER A 71 -30.59 -16.31 6.82
N ILE A 72 -29.85 -15.86 7.84
CA ILE A 72 -30.13 -16.17 9.24
C ILE A 72 -31.42 -15.47 9.68
N LEU A 73 -31.60 -14.19 9.36
CA LEU A 73 -32.80 -13.43 9.71
C LEU A 73 -34.06 -14.02 9.09
N CYS A 74 -33.98 -14.52 7.85
CA CYS A 74 -35.11 -15.14 7.15
C CYS A 74 -35.49 -16.52 7.73
N GLN A 75 -34.56 -17.19 8.42
CA GLN A 75 -34.80 -18.48 9.07
C GLN A 75 -35.28 -18.36 10.52
N SER A 76 -35.15 -17.17 11.13
CA SER A 76 -35.68 -16.92 12.46
C SER A 76 -37.21 -16.99 12.44
N PRO A 77 -37.85 -17.91 13.17
CA PRO A 77 -39.31 -17.91 13.29
C PRO A 77 -39.75 -16.60 13.95
N GLU A 78 -40.82 -15.99 13.42
CA GLU A 78 -41.47 -14.85 14.07
C GLU A 78 -41.86 -15.28 15.49
N VAL A 79 -41.25 -14.62 16.49
CA VAL A 79 -41.53 -14.83 17.92
C VAL A 79 -42.78 -14.09 18.36
#